data_AF-A0A8H5WBJ1-F1
#
_entry.id   AF-A0A8H5WBJ1-F1
#
_cell.length_a   1.000
_cell.length_b   1.000
_cell.length_c   1.000
_cell.angle_alpha   90.00
_cell.angle_beta   90.00
_cell.angle_gamma   90.00
#
_symmetry.space_group_name_H-M   'P 1'
#
loop_
_entity.id
_entity.type
_entity.pdbx_description
1 polymer ?
#
loop_
_entity_poly.entity_id
_entity_poly.type
_entity_poly.pdbx_seq_one_letter_code
_entity_poly.pdbx_strand_id
1 'polypeptide(L)'
;MIITRVRPSWYMGGFMMAWAVVSSLTAVAQNYTGALLTRFFLGIVEAPYYPGALYMLSTFYTRKELATRISILYSGNVLASAFAGLIAAGVFEGMDGLAGIKGWRWLFILQGAVTFVVAIVACFTLPDEPLKTRWLTPEQRQLAHDRVLRDTVGQKGDGNPWSGLREAIVDPKVWVFIVLQHLHLATNGFKNFFPTIVNTLGFNTTVTLVLTCPPFLIAGALSILWAKSSGHFNESTWHITISKIVATFGFVLACATMNVGARYFAMCVFTIGTYGVNSILLAWVGNTCGQTREKKASALALANVSATLSLIWTPYLWPKSDAPRLYCWSVAYEMDAGQAEQEDQTDRF
;
A
#
# COMPACT_ATOMS: atom_id res chain seq x y z
N MET A 1 -16.71 0.24 15.40
CA MET A 1 -17.79 -0.01 16.39
C MET A 1 -18.33 -1.45 16.36
N ILE A 2 -18.41 -2.13 15.21
CA ILE A 2 -18.87 -3.54 15.18
C ILE A 2 -17.80 -4.50 15.73
N ILE A 3 -16.52 -4.26 15.43
CA ILE A 3 -15.40 -5.10 15.90
C ILE A 3 -15.27 -5.19 17.43
N THR A 4 -15.79 -4.21 18.18
CA THR A 4 -15.76 -4.22 19.66
C THR A 4 -16.91 -5.01 20.28
N ARG A 5 -17.85 -5.51 19.48
CA ARG A 5 -19.02 -6.27 19.94
C ARG A 5 -19.03 -7.72 19.46
N VAL A 6 -18.18 -8.08 18.50
CA VAL A 6 -18.09 -9.41 17.90
C VAL A 6 -16.69 -9.97 18.14
N ARG A 7 -16.58 -11.30 18.26
CA ARG A 7 -15.29 -11.99 18.39
C ARG A 7 -14.36 -11.57 17.22
N PRO A 8 -13.18 -10.98 17.49
CA PRO A 8 -12.30 -10.47 16.45
C PRO A 8 -11.88 -11.52 15.41
N SER A 9 -11.68 -12.78 15.82
CA SER A 9 -11.35 -13.89 14.93
C SER A 9 -12.41 -14.10 13.84
N TRP A 10 -13.67 -14.22 14.24
CA TRP A 10 -14.82 -14.41 13.35
C TRP A 10 -15.13 -13.16 12.53
N TYR A 11 -14.95 -11.98 13.11
CA TYR A 11 -15.12 -10.73 12.39
C TYR A 11 -14.11 -10.61 11.24
N MET A 12 -12.81 -10.73 11.54
CA MET A 12 -11.76 -10.60 10.54
C MET A 12 -11.80 -11.71 9.50
N GLY A 13 -11.94 -12.97 9.95
CA GLY A 13 -12.05 -14.10 9.04
C GLY A 13 -13.31 -14.06 8.17
N GLY A 14 -14.45 -13.65 8.75
CA GLY A 14 -15.71 -13.47 8.02
C GLY A 14 -15.62 -12.45 6.88
N PHE A 15 -15.06 -11.27 7.14
CA PHE A 15 -14.85 -10.25 6.11
C PHE A 15 -13.84 -10.70 5.05
N MET A 16 -12.79 -11.45 5.42
CA MET A 16 -11.82 -11.99 4.46
C MET A 16 -12.39 -13.13 3.60
N MET A 17 -13.24 -13.97 4.15
CA MET A 17 -14.00 -14.95 3.39
C MET A 17 -14.95 -14.26 2.39
N ALA A 18 -15.69 -13.24 2.84
CA ALA A 18 -16.56 -12.46 1.96
C ALA A 18 -15.77 -11.75 0.84
N TRP A 19 -14.63 -11.15 1.18
CA TRP A 19 -13.72 -10.54 0.21
C TRP A 19 -13.23 -11.56 -0.84
N ALA A 20 -12.83 -12.75 -0.41
CA ALA A 20 -12.39 -13.81 -1.31
C ALA A 20 -13.49 -14.28 -2.27
N VAL A 21 -14.73 -14.41 -1.77
CA VAL A 21 -15.89 -14.78 -2.59
C VAL A 21 -16.20 -13.68 -3.60
N VAL A 22 -16.30 -12.42 -3.17
CA VAL A 22 -16.60 -11.28 -4.07
C VAL A 22 -15.49 -11.09 -5.11
N SER A 23 -14.23 -11.28 -4.72
CA SER A 23 -13.08 -11.25 -5.63
C SER A 23 -13.19 -12.35 -6.70
N SER A 24 -13.52 -13.58 -6.30
CA SER A 24 -13.74 -14.71 -7.23
C SER A 24 -14.91 -14.45 -8.19
N LEU A 25 -15.99 -13.81 -7.72
CA LEU A 25 -17.13 -13.44 -8.56
C LEU A 25 -16.77 -12.45 -9.67
N THR A 26 -15.67 -11.71 -9.53
CA THR A 26 -15.15 -10.83 -10.60
C THR A 26 -14.78 -11.63 -11.86
N ALA A 27 -14.36 -12.89 -11.71
CA ALA A 27 -14.08 -13.77 -12.85
C ALA A 27 -15.34 -14.11 -13.68
N VAL A 28 -16.52 -14.08 -13.05
CA VAL A 28 -17.80 -14.43 -13.67
C VAL A 28 -18.46 -13.22 -14.34
N ALA A 29 -18.01 -11.99 -14.02
CA ALA A 29 -18.57 -10.79 -14.61
C ALA A 29 -18.42 -10.79 -16.14
N GLN A 30 -19.55 -10.62 -16.84
CA GLN A 30 -19.61 -10.57 -18.31
C GLN A 30 -19.97 -9.18 -18.84
N ASN A 31 -20.54 -8.31 -18.00
CA ASN A 31 -21.02 -6.98 -18.37
C ASN A 31 -20.32 -5.90 -17.54
N TYR A 32 -20.25 -4.67 -18.07
CA TYR A 32 -19.68 -3.51 -17.37
C TYR A 32 -20.34 -3.29 -16.01
N THR A 33 -21.68 -3.35 -15.95
CA THR A 33 -22.45 -3.22 -14.71
C THR A 33 -22.07 -4.32 -13.70
N GLY A 34 -21.84 -5.55 -14.17
CA GLY A 34 -21.40 -6.65 -13.30
C GLY A 34 -20.03 -6.38 -12.69
N ALA A 35 -19.08 -5.91 -13.49
CA ALA A 35 -17.73 -5.55 -13.02
C ALA A 35 -17.74 -4.34 -12.07
N LEU A 36 -18.65 -3.38 -12.27
CA LEU A 36 -18.81 -2.22 -11.40
C LEU A 36 -19.40 -2.63 -10.04
N LEU A 37 -20.44 -3.47 -10.05
CA LEU A 37 -21.06 -3.98 -8.82
C LEU A 37 -20.08 -4.82 -8.01
N THR A 38 -19.34 -5.75 -8.64
CA THR A 38 -18.33 -6.53 -7.91
C THR A 38 -17.29 -5.64 -7.26
N ARG A 39 -16.82 -4.58 -7.94
CA ARG A 39 -15.91 -3.59 -7.35
C ARG A 39 -16.51 -2.82 -6.17
N PHE A 40 -17.75 -2.39 -6.28
CA PHE A 40 -18.44 -1.69 -5.20
C PHE A 40 -18.54 -2.56 -3.94
N PHE A 41 -19.01 -3.80 -4.10
CA PHE A 41 -19.10 -4.74 -2.98
C PHE A 41 -17.72 -5.14 -2.44
N LEU A 42 -16.71 -5.29 -3.30
CA LEU A 42 -15.33 -5.59 -2.88
C LEU A 42 -14.80 -4.50 -1.93
N GLY A 43 -15.05 -3.22 -2.23
CA GLY A 43 -14.65 -2.12 -1.37
C GLY A 43 -15.35 -2.15 0.00
N ILE A 44 -16.65 -2.50 0.04
CA ILE A 44 -17.41 -2.62 1.30
C ILE A 44 -16.82 -3.72 2.19
N VAL A 45 -16.50 -4.89 1.62
CA VAL A 45 -15.97 -6.02 2.39
C VAL A 45 -14.49 -5.87 2.74
N GLU A 46 -13.73 -5.05 2.01
CA GLU A 46 -12.32 -4.75 2.29
C GLU A 46 -12.14 -3.71 3.40
N ALA A 47 -13.03 -2.70 3.47
CA ALA A 47 -12.90 -1.57 4.39
C ALA A 47 -12.65 -1.93 5.87
N PRO A 48 -13.23 -3.01 6.43
CA PRO A 48 -13.01 -3.39 7.83
C PRO A 48 -11.64 -4.01 8.13
N TYR A 49 -10.94 -4.53 7.12
CA TYR A 49 -9.74 -5.35 7.32
C TYR A 49 -8.61 -4.57 8.01
N TYR A 50 -8.18 -3.45 7.40
CA TYR A 50 -7.05 -2.68 7.92
C TYR A 50 -7.28 -2.13 9.35
N PRO A 51 -8.39 -1.42 9.65
CA PRO A 51 -8.65 -0.97 11.01
C PRO A 51 -8.85 -2.14 11.98
N GLY A 52 -9.40 -3.26 11.51
CA GLY A 52 -9.59 -4.44 12.35
C GLY A 52 -8.29 -5.14 12.74
N ALA A 53 -7.35 -5.26 11.80
CA ALA A 53 -6.02 -5.80 12.06
C ALA A 53 -5.25 -4.92 13.08
N LEU A 54 -5.32 -3.59 12.92
CA LEU A 54 -4.70 -2.66 13.87
C LEU A 54 -5.31 -2.76 15.27
N TYR A 55 -6.64 -2.87 15.36
CA TYR A 55 -7.34 -3.03 16.63
C TYR A 55 -6.92 -4.33 17.35
N MET A 56 -6.87 -5.45 16.64
CA MET A 56 -6.40 -6.71 17.21
C MET A 56 -4.98 -6.60 17.75
N LEU A 57 -4.06 -6.03 16.98
CA LEU A 57 -2.68 -5.81 17.42
C LEU A 57 -2.63 -4.93 18.67
N SER A 58 -3.44 -3.87 18.73
CA SER A 58 -3.47 -2.96 19.89
C SER A 58 -3.99 -3.61 21.17
N THR A 59 -4.71 -4.74 21.07
CA THR A 59 -5.28 -5.44 22.23
C THR A 59 -4.29 -6.44 22.85
N PHE A 60 -3.27 -6.88 22.10
CA PHE A 60 -2.25 -7.83 22.57
C PHE A 60 -0.88 -7.21 22.83
N TYR A 61 -0.56 -6.08 22.19
CA TYR A 61 0.77 -5.49 22.24
C TYR A 61 0.77 -4.13 22.92
N THR A 62 1.85 -3.85 23.65
CA THR A 62 2.06 -2.54 24.29
C THR A 62 2.41 -1.46 23.25
N ARG A 63 2.29 -0.17 23.60
CA ARG A 63 2.58 0.95 22.70
C ARG A 63 3.98 0.92 22.09
N LYS A 64 4.98 0.47 22.87
CA LYS A 64 6.37 0.36 22.42
C LYS A 64 6.55 -0.76 21.38
N GLU A 65 5.76 -1.83 21.49
CA GLU A 65 5.84 -2.99 20.60
C GLU A 65 4.95 -2.83 19.35
N LEU A 66 3.84 -2.08 19.48
CA LEU A 66 2.80 -1.96 18.46
C LEU A 66 3.35 -1.45 17.11
N ALA A 67 4.23 -0.44 17.13
CA ALA A 67 4.82 0.11 15.91
C ALA A 67 5.59 -0.95 15.09
N THR A 68 6.39 -1.76 15.76
CA THR A 68 7.15 -2.86 15.14
C THR A 68 6.21 -3.92 14.57
N ARG A 69 5.12 -4.25 15.28
CA ARG A 69 4.14 -5.25 14.80
C ARG A 69 3.34 -4.77 13.59
N ILE A 70 2.99 -3.48 13.55
CA ILE A 70 2.34 -2.87 12.38
C ILE A 70 3.30 -2.88 11.17
N SER A 71 4.59 -2.63 11.38
CA SER A 71 5.59 -2.72 10.30
C SER A 71 5.70 -4.13 9.73
N ILE A 72 5.62 -5.18 10.56
CA ILE A 72 5.57 -6.58 10.11
C ILE A 72 4.29 -6.85 9.32
N LEU A 73 3.14 -6.30 9.71
CA LEU A 73 1.91 -6.43 8.93
C LEU A 73 2.06 -5.77 7.55
N TYR A 74 2.67 -4.59 7.50
CA TYR A 74 2.87 -3.84 6.26
C TYR A 74 3.89 -4.50 5.31
N SER A 75 4.90 -5.20 5.83
CA SER A 75 5.84 -5.95 4.98
C SER A 75 5.14 -7.03 4.15
N GLY A 76 4.02 -7.58 4.64
CA GLY A 76 3.16 -8.46 3.86
C GLY A 76 2.62 -7.81 2.58
N ASN A 77 2.31 -6.51 2.58
CA ASN A 77 1.89 -5.78 1.37
C ASN A 77 3.03 -5.67 0.34
N VAL A 78 4.26 -5.46 0.82
CA VAL A 78 5.45 -5.39 -0.05
C VAL A 78 5.72 -6.75 -0.69
N LEU A 79 5.66 -7.83 0.09
CA LEU A 79 5.82 -9.19 -0.42
C LEU A 79 4.70 -9.52 -1.41
N ALA A 80 3.45 -9.19 -1.11
CA ALA A 80 2.34 -9.39 -2.03
C ALA A 80 2.56 -8.66 -3.37
N SER A 81 3.09 -7.44 -3.33
CA SER A 81 3.41 -6.66 -4.55
C SER A 81 4.54 -7.31 -5.37
N ALA A 82 5.55 -7.87 -4.70
CA ALA A 82 6.65 -8.58 -5.36
C ALA A 82 6.21 -9.90 -6.02
N PHE A 83 5.40 -10.70 -5.33
CA PHE A 83 4.97 -12.01 -5.82
C PHE A 83 3.76 -11.96 -6.76
N ALA A 84 2.99 -10.87 -6.78
CA ALA A 84 1.81 -10.75 -7.65
C ALA A 84 2.14 -10.99 -9.13
N GLY A 85 3.24 -10.40 -9.64
CA GLY A 85 3.69 -10.62 -11.01
C GLY A 85 4.09 -12.07 -11.29
N LEU A 86 4.79 -12.71 -10.36
CA LEU A 86 5.21 -14.12 -10.47
C LEU A 86 4.01 -15.08 -10.53
N ILE A 87 3.02 -14.87 -9.66
CA ILE A 87 1.78 -15.67 -9.68
C ILE A 87 1.05 -15.46 -11.00
N ALA A 88 0.94 -14.22 -11.47
CA ALA A 88 0.31 -13.91 -12.75
C ALA A 88 1.03 -14.59 -13.93
N ALA A 89 2.36 -14.58 -13.95
CA ALA A 89 3.16 -15.23 -14.97
C ALA A 89 2.88 -16.74 -15.04
N GLY A 90 2.89 -17.42 -13.89
CA GLY A 90 2.63 -18.86 -13.84
C GLY A 90 1.20 -19.24 -14.27
N VAL A 91 0.20 -18.42 -13.90
CA VAL A 91 -1.19 -18.65 -14.31
C VAL A 91 -1.38 -18.41 -15.81
N PHE A 92 -0.76 -17.37 -16.38
CA PHE A 92 -0.88 -17.10 -17.81
C PHE A 92 -0.20 -18.15 -18.69
N GLU A 93 0.97 -18.67 -18.29
CA GLU A 93 1.59 -19.77 -19.07
C GLU A 93 0.86 -21.10 -18.92
N GLY A 94 0.41 -21.45 -17.71
CA GLY A 94 -0.11 -22.78 -17.43
C GLY A 94 -1.62 -22.96 -17.65
N MET A 95 -2.39 -21.87 -17.63
CA MET A 95 -3.86 -21.95 -17.51
C MET A 95 -4.62 -21.02 -18.46
N ASP A 96 -3.94 -20.29 -19.35
CA ASP A 96 -4.66 -19.51 -20.36
C ASP A 96 -5.36 -20.44 -21.37
N GLY A 97 -6.66 -20.22 -21.57
CA GLY A 97 -7.50 -21.08 -22.41
C GLY A 97 -7.91 -22.42 -21.77
N LEU A 98 -7.42 -22.73 -20.57
CA LEU A 98 -7.79 -23.95 -19.86
C LEU A 98 -9.28 -23.90 -19.48
N ALA A 99 -10.03 -24.95 -19.85
CA ALA A 99 -11.50 -25.01 -19.76
C ALA A 99 -12.24 -23.88 -20.51
N GLY A 100 -11.62 -23.25 -21.52
CA GLY A 100 -12.22 -22.13 -22.27
C GLY A 100 -12.26 -20.80 -21.49
N ILE A 101 -11.55 -20.71 -20.36
CA ILE A 101 -11.51 -19.54 -19.49
C ILE A 101 -10.20 -18.78 -19.74
N LYS A 102 -10.29 -17.45 -19.88
CA LYS A 102 -9.11 -16.58 -20.03
C LYS A 102 -8.26 -16.58 -18.75
N GLY A 103 -6.94 -16.56 -18.86
CA GLY A 103 -6.03 -16.66 -17.71
C GLY A 103 -6.26 -15.63 -16.60
N TRP A 104 -6.73 -14.41 -16.93
CA TRP A 104 -7.02 -13.39 -15.91
C TRP A 104 -8.20 -13.77 -15.01
N ARG A 105 -9.17 -14.54 -15.52
CA ARG A 105 -10.29 -15.07 -14.74
C ARG A 105 -9.82 -16.17 -13.80
N TRP A 106 -8.91 -17.03 -14.28
CA TRP A 106 -8.25 -18.04 -13.45
C TRP A 106 -7.47 -17.42 -12.30
N LEU A 107 -6.82 -16.28 -12.52
CA LEU A 107 -6.10 -15.55 -11.48
C LEU A 107 -7.03 -15.13 -10.32
N PHE A 108 -8.20 -14.54 -10.62
CA PHE A 108 -9.19 -14.19 -9.60
C PHE A 108 -9.75 -15.41 -8.87
N ILE A 109 -10.02 -16.50 -9.58
CA ILE A 109 -10.56 -17.75 -8.99
C ILE A 109 -9.53 -18.39 -8.05
N LEU A 110 -8.29 -18.55 -8.50
CA LEU A 110 -7.23 -19.18 -7.70
C LEU A 110 -6.87 -18.33 -6.48
N GLN A 111 -6.65 -17.03 -6.69
CA GLN A 111 -6.30 -16.14 -5.60
C GLN A 111 -7.44 -16.06 -4.57
N GLY A 112 -8.68 -15.95 -5.05
CA GLY A 112 -9.85 -15.99 -4.18
C GLY A 112 -9.99 -17.31 -3.42
N ALA A 113 -9.83 -18.46 -4.08
CA ALA A 113 -9.92 -19.77 -3.43
C ALA A 113 -8.84 -19.96 -2.35
N VAL A 114 -7.57 -19.62 -2.65
CA VAL A 114 -6.48 -19.70 -1.69
C VAL A 114 -6.74 -18.76 -0.51
N THR A 115 -7.14 -17.51 -0.75
CA THR A 115 -7.48 -16.56 0.31
C THR A 115 -8.65 -17.06 1.17
N PHE A 116 -9.66 -17.69 0.58
CA PHE A 116 -10.80 -18.25 1.31
C PHE A 116 -10.36 -19.36 2.27
N VAL A 117 -9.52 -20.30 1.81
CA VAL A 117 -8.97 -21.37 2.66
C VAL A 117 -8.13 -20.78 3.79
N VAL A 118 -7.25 -19.82 3.49
CA VAL A 118 -6.44 -19.13 4.51
C VAL A 118 -7.34 -18.39 5.51
N ALA A 119 -8.43 -17.76 5.06
CA ALA A 119 -9.38 -17.08 5.94
C ALA A 119 -10.13 -18.04 6.86
N ILE A 120 -10.48 -19.24 6.39
CA ILE A 120 -11.06 -20.30 7.24
C ILE A 120 -10.06 -20.70 8.33
N VAL A 121 -8.81 -20.98 7.95
CA VAL A 121 -7.77 -21.32 8.94
C VAL A 121 -7.56 -20.18 9.92
N ALA A 122 -7.56 -18.94 9.43
CA ALA A 122 -7.46 -17.73 10.25
C ALA A 122 -8.60 -17.62 11.28
N CYS A 123 -9.85 -18.00 10.95
CA CYS A 123 -10.95 -18.02 11.92
C CYS A 123 -10.66 -18.90 13.15
N PHE A 124 -9.85 -19.95 13.00
CA PHE A 124 -9.50 -20.86 14.10
C PHE A 124 -8.18 -20.51 14.78
N THR A 125 -7.24 -19.88 14.07
CA THR A 125 -5.91 -19.56 14.61
C THR A 125 -5.80 -18.14 15.16
N LEU A 126 -6.61 -17.18 14.68
CA LEU A 126 -6.56 -15.80 15.20
C LEU A 126 -6.96 -15.77 16.68
N PRO A 127 -6.21 -15.04 17.52
CA PRO A 127 -6.62 -14.81 18.88
C PRO A 127 -7.86 -13.90 18.95
N ASP A 128 -8.73 -14.17 19.92
CA ASP A 128 -9.87 -13.31 20.26
C ASP A 128 -9.40 -12.20 21.21
N GLU A 129 -10.18 -11.85 22.24
CA GLU A 129 -9.70 -10.98 23.32
C GLU A 129 -8.62 -11.71 24.16
N PRO A 130 -7.68 -10.98 24.78
CA PRO A 130 -6.63 -11.57 25.62
C PRO A 130 -7.16 -12.56 26.67
N LEU A 131 -8.33 -12.27 27.26
CA LEU A 131 -8.97 -13.12 28.27
C LEU A 131 -9.75 -14.32 27.69
N LYS A 132 -10.12 -14.29 26.41
CA LYS A 132 -10.96 -15.34 25.76
C LYS A 132 -10.20 -16.17 24.73
N THR A 133 -8.91 -15.90 24.55
CA THR A 133 -8.08 -16.55 23.52
C THR A 133 -7.89 -18.04 23.79
N ARG A 134 -8.34 -18.89 22.87
CA ARG A 134 -8.45 -20.34 23.07
C ARG A 134 -7.14 -21.07 23.31
N TRP A 135 -6.06 -20.62 22.67
CA TRP A 135 -4.75 -21.29 22.66
C TRP A 135 -3.80 -20.84 23.79
N LEU A 136 -4.17 -19.81 24.56
CA LEU A 136 -3.41 -19.36 25.74
C LEU A 136 -3.92 -20.07 27.01
N THR A 137 -3.01 -20.41 27.92
CA THR A 137 -3.36 -20.91 29.26
C THR A 137 -3.97 -19.78 30.11
N PRO A 138 -4.75 -20.07 31.16
CA PRO A 138 -5.36 -19.04 32.01
C PRO A 138 -4.34 -18.03 32.56
N GLU A 139 -3.16 -18.50 32.98
CA GLU A 139 -2.06 -17.66 33.46
C GLU A 139 -1.52 -16.73 32.36
N GLN A 140 -1.32 -17.26 31.15
CA GLN A 140 -0.86 -16.47 30.01
C GLN A 140 -1.88 -15.42 29.58
N ARG A 141 -3.18 -15.73 29.64
CA ARG A 141 -4.27 -14.79 29.36
C ARG A 141 -4.27 -13.63 30.34
N GLN A 142 -4.13 -13.94 31.63
CA GLN A 142 -4.06 -12.93 32.69
C GLN A 142 -2.82 -12.05 32.52
N LEU A 143 -1.66 -12.65 32.25
CA LEU A 143 -0.42 -11.92 31.97
C LEU A 143 -0.55 -10.99 30.76
N ALA A 144 -1.14 -11.46 29.66
CA ALA A 144 -1.35 -10.65 28.46
C ALA A 144 -2.26 -9.45 28.72
N HIS A 145 -3.37 -9.68 29.43
CA HIS A 145 -4.30 -8.64 29.83
C HIS A 145 -3.66 -7.61 30.78
N ASP A 146 -2.96 -8.07 31.81
CA ASP A 146 -2.35 -7.20 32.82
C ASP A 146 -1.21 -6.36 32.23
N ARG A 147 -0.46 -6.88 31.26
CA ARG A 147 0.56 -6.11 30.53
C ARG A 147 -0.03 -4.93 29.78
N VAL A 148 -1.13 -5.16 29.05
CA VAL A 148 -1.81 -4.12 28.27
C VAL A 148 -2.53 -3.13 29.19
N LEU A 149 -3.16 -3.62 30.27
CA LEU A 149 -3.75 -2.75 31.28
C LEU A 149 -2.71 -1.85 31.94
N ARG A 150 -1.56 -2.37 32.36
CA ARG A 150 -0.49 -1.56 32.98
C ARG A 150 0.05 -0.47 32.05
N ASP A 151 0.10 -0.72 30.74
CA ASP A 151 0.44 0.32 29.75
C ASP A 151 -0.72 1.30 29.49
N THR A 152 -1.94 0.94 29.87
CA THR A 152 -3.14 1.78 29.73
C THR A 152 -3.45 2.58 31.01
N VAL A 153 -3.05 2.08 32.19
CA VAL A 153 -3.23 2.73 33.51
C VAL A 153 -2.36 3.99 33.55
N GLY A 154 -3.01 5.14 33.35
CA GLY A 154 -2.36 6.43 33.08
C GLY A 154 -3.10 7.22 32.00
N GLN A 155 -3.94 6.55 31.21
CA GLN A 155 -4.92 7.16 30.32
C GLN A 155 -6.18 7.56 31.09
N LYS A 156 -6.04 8.53 32.01
CA LYS A 156 -7.16 9.44 32.30
C LYS A 156 -7.12 10.51 31.21
N GLY A 157 -7.70 10.17 30.06
CA GLY A 157 -7.89 11.08 28.96
C GLY A 157 -9.33 11.00 28.52
N ASP A 158 -10.22 11.61 29.29
CA ASP A 158 -11.56 12.00 28.85
C ASP A 158 -11.47 13.11 27.79
N GLY A 159 -10.59 12.93 26.80
CA GLY A 159 -10.44 13.84 25.67
C GLY A 159 -11.57 13.57 24.70
N ASN A 160 -12.40 14.58 24.46
CA ASN A 160 -13.45 14.49 23.45
C ASN A 160 -12.78 14.21 22.07
N PRO A 161 -13.11 13.12 21.35
CA PRO A 161 -12.56 12.87 20.01
C PRO A 161 -12.72 14.05 19.06
N TRP A 162 -13.82 14.82 19.23
CA TRP A 162 -14.07 16.04 18.46
C TRP A 162 -13.12 17.17 18.80
N SER A 163 -12.62 17.27 20.03
CA SER A 163 -11.62 18.29 20.38
C SER A 163 -10.28 17.97 19.72
N GLY A 164 -9.84 16.71 19.73
CA GLY A 164 -8.63 16.28 19.02
C GLY A 164 -8.72 16.48 17.50
N LEU A 165 -9.90 16.25 16.92
CA LEU A 165 -10.13 16.52 15.49
C LEU A 165 -10.04 18.02 15.19
N ARG A 166 -10.69 18.86 16.01
CA ARG A 166 -10.64 20.32 15.86
C ARG A 166 -9.20 20.85 15.99
N GLU A 167 -8.45 20.36 16.98
CA GLU A 167 -7.05 20.70 17.18
C GLU A 167 -6.16 20.28 15.99
N ALA A 168 -6.46 19.13 15.37
CA ALA A 168 -5.73 18.66 14.20
C ALA A 168 -6.04 19.51 12.95
N ILE A 169 -7.30 19.91 12.75
CA ILE A 169 -7.72 20.71 11.58
C ILE A 169 -7.16 22.15 11.66
N VAL A 170 -7.11 22.73 12.86
CA VAL A 170 -6.63 24.11 13.05
C VAL A 170 -5.10 24.20 12.96
N ASP A 171 -4.38 23.11 13.21
CA ASP A 171 -2.91 23.12 13.16
C ASP A 171 -2.38 23.14 11.72
N PRO A 172 -1.71 24.23 11.28
CA PRO A 172 -1.17 24.32 9.91
C PRO A 172 -0.10 23.26 9.62
N LYS A 173 0.60 22.73 10.64
CA LYS A 173 1.60 21.67 10.46
C LYS A 173 0.96 20.38 9.96
N VAL A 174 -0.27 20.08 10.42
CA VAL A 174 -1.01 18.88 10.00
C VAL A 174 -1.30 18.95 8.50
N TRP A 175 -1.65 20.12 7.97
CA TRP A 175 -1.89 20.31 6.54
C TRP A 175 -0.64 20.10 5.68
N VAL A 176 0.53 20.55 6.15
CA VAL A 176 1.81 20.28 5.46
C VAL A 176 2.04 18.76 5.37
N PHE A 177 1.83 18.04 6.48
CA PHE A 177 1.98 16.58 6.48
C PHE A 177 0.94 15.84 5.65
N ILE A 178 -0.30 16.33 5.61
CA ILE A 178 -1.36 15.83 4.73
C ILE A 178 -0.91 15.93 3.27
N VAL A 179 -0.41 17.09 2.85
CA VAL A 179 0.07 17.29 1.47
C VAL A 179 1.29 16.41 1.17
N LEU A 180 2.26 16.34 2.08
CA LEU A 180 3.44 15.47 1.92
C LEU A 180 3.03 14.00 1.76
N GLN A 181 2.13 13.52 2.61
CA GLN A 181 1.64 12.14 2.56
C GLN A 181 0.81 11.88 1.30
N HIS A 182 0.00 12.86 0.87
CA HIS A 182 -0.78 12.79 -0.35
C HIS A 182 0.12 12.66 -1.59
N LEU A 183 1.10 13.55 -1.74
CA LEU A 183 2.07 13.50 -2.84
C LEU A 183 2.90 12.21 -2.81
N HIS A 184 3.25 11.74 -1.60
CA HIS A 184 3.98 10.48 -1.44
C HIS A 184 3.18 9.27 -1.94
N LEU A 185 1.91 9.15 -1.55
CA LEU A 185 1.08 8.03 -2.03
C LEU A 185 0.69 8.18 -3.49
N ALA A 186 0.57 9.42 -3.99
CA ALA A 186 0.39 9.68 -5.41
C ALA A 186 1.53 9.09 -6.24
N THR A 187 2.79 9.26 -5.80
CA THR A 187 3.95 8.64 -6.45
C THR A 187 3.84 7.12 -6.47
N ASN A 188 3.29 6.49 -5.42
CA ASN A 188 3.10 5.04 -5.34
C ASN A 188 2.03 4.49 -6.30
N GLY A 189 1.23 5.35 -6.95
CA GLY A 189 0.25 4.95 -7.96
C GLY A 189 0.87 4.22 -9.16
N PHE A 190 2.16 4.44 -9.43
CA PHE A 190 2.90 3.77 -10.51
C PHE A 190 2.84 2.25 -10.46
N LYS A 191 2.69 1.65 -9.26
CA LYS A 191 2.65 0.20 -9.06
C LYS A 191 1.58 -0.48 -9.92
N ASN A 192 0.47 0.21 -10.15
CA ASN A 192 -0.65 -0.28 -10.96
C ASN A 192 -0.27 -0.44 -12.44
N PHE A 193 0.69 0.36 -12.91
CA PHE A 193 1.18 0.37 -14.29
C PHE A 193 2.56 -0.26 -14.42
N PHE A 194 3.18 -0.70 -13.33
CA PHE A 194 4.54 -1.21 -13.32
C PHE A 194 4.75 -2.39 -14.27
N PRO A 195 3.86 -3.40 -14.35
CA PRO A 195 3.98 -4.45 -15.36
C PRO A 195 3.95 -3.92 -16.79
N THR A 196 3.09 -2.93 -17.07
CA THR A 196 2.99 -2.28 -18.38
C THR A 196 4.28 -1.53 -18.72
N ILE A 197 4.85 -0.82 -17.74
CA ILE A 197 6.13 -0.10 -17.89
C ILE A 197 7.27 -1.08 -18.18
N VAL A 198 7.36 -2.20 -17.45
CA VAL A 198 8.37 -3.25 -17.71
C VAL A 198 8.14 -3.89 -19.08
N ASN A 199 6.90 -4.02 -19.55
CA ASN A 199 6.59 -4.57 -20.87
C ASN A 199 7.18 -3.73 -22.02
N THR A 200 7.37 -2.43 -21.82
CA THR A 200 8.01 -1.54 -22.81
C THR A 200 9.50 -1.81 -23.02
N LEU A 201 10.10 -2.74 -22.26
CA LEU A 201 11.46 -3.23 -22.49
C LEU A 201 11.54 -4.22 -23.67
N GLY A 202 10.40 -4.72 -24.16
CA GLY A 202 10.33 -5.61 -25.33
C GLY A 202 10.53 -7.09 -25.02
N PHE A 203 10.46 -7.50 -23.75
CA PHE A 203 10.49 -8.91 -23.37
C PHE A 203 9.13 -9.60 -23.53
N ASN A 204 9.13 -10.93 -23.54
CA ASN A 204 7.90 -11.73 -23.50
C ASN A 204 7.10 -11.43 -22.22
N THR A 205 5.77 -11.47 -22.27
CA THR A 205 4.84 -11.26 -21.15
C THR A 205 5.22 -12.01 -19.88
N THR A 206 5.63 -13.28 -19.97
CA THR A 206 6.09 -14.05 -18.79
C THR A 206 7.33 -13.42 -18.15
N VAL A 207 8.35 -13.14 -18.96
CA VAL A 207 9.61 -12.55 -18.51
C VAL A 207 9.37 -11.15 -17.94
N THR A 208 8.54 -10.35 -18.60
CA THR A 208 8.10 -9.02 -18.13
C THR A 208 7.50 -9.10 -16.73
N LEU A 209 6.59 -10.04 -16.49
CA LEU A 209 5.95 -10.20 -15.19
C LEU A 209 6.93 -10.67 -14.11
N VAL A 210 7.86 -11.57 -14.45
CA VAL A 210 8.94 -12.01 -13.55
C VAL A 210 9.86 -10.86 -13.18
N LEU A 211 10.21 -10.00 -14.14
CA LEU A 211 11.05 -8.81 -13.95
C LEU A 211 10.40 -7.75 -13.04
N THR A 212 9.10 -7.82 -12.77
CA THR A 212 8.48 -6.92 -11.78
C THR A 212 8.85 -7.24 -10.33
N CYS A 213 9.26 -8.49 -10.04
CA CYS A 213 9.50 -8.95 -8.68
C CYS A 213 10.77 -8.37 -8.01
N PRO A 214 11.96 -8.39 -8.66
CA PRO A 214 13.19 -7.92 -8.02
C PRO A 214 13.16 -6.47 -7.51
N PRO A 215 12.61 -5.48 -8.26
CA PRO A 215 12.48 -4.10 -7.79
C PRO A 215 11.78 -3.99 -6.43
N PHE A 216 10.66 -4.71 -6.24
CA PHE A 216 9.90 -4.67 -4.98
C PHE A 216 10.59 -5.39 -3.83
N LEU A 217 11.27 -6.52 -4.10
CA LEU A 217 12.03 -7.23 -3.05
C LEU A 217 13.21 -6.40 -2.54
N ILE A 218 13.98 -5.81 -3.46
CA ILE A 218 15.11 -4.95 -3.11
C ILE A 218 14.61 -3.72 -2.34
N ALA A 219 13.55 -3.07 -2.83
CA ALA A 219 12.95 -1.92 -2.16
C ALA A 219 12.40 -2.28 -0.76
N GLY A 220 11.79 -3.45 -0.61
CA GLY A 220 11.34 -3.98 0.67
C GLY A 220 12.48 -4.16 1.67
N ALA A 221 13.55 -4.85 1.27
CA ALA A 221 14.71 -5.07 2.13
C ALA A 221 15.40 -3.75 2.53
N LEU A 222 15.61 -2.85 1.56
CA LEU A 222 16.24 -1.56 1.81
C LEU A 222 15.34 -0.62 2.64
N SER A 223 14.02 -0.68 2.50
CA SER A 223 13.09 0.15 3.29
C SER A 223 13.22 -0.11 4.80
N ILE A 224 13.47 -1.35 5.21
CA ILE A 224 13.68 -1.73 6.61
C ILE A 224 14.97 -1.12 7.14
N LEU A 225 16.05 -1.21 6.35
CA LEU A 225 17.34 -0.59 6.70
C LEU A 225 17.22 0.94 6.78
N TRP A 226 16.47 1.55 5.85
CA TRP A 226 16.23 2.99 5.81
C TRP A 226 15.44 3.48 7.03
N ALA A 227 14.37 2.75 7.40
CA ALA A 227 13.58 3.05 8.59
C ALA A 227 14.40 2.89 9.88
N LYS A 228 15.22 1.83 9.98
CA LYS A 228 16.13 1.63 11.12
C LYS A 228 17.17 2.75 11.23
N SER A 229 17.74 3.18 10.11
CA SER A 229 18.69 4.29 10.05
C SER A 229 18.03 5.60 10.51
N SER A 230 16.87 5.96 9.96
CA SER A 230 16.15 7.19 10.36
C SER A 230 15.78 7.18 11.85
N GLY A 231 15.37 6.02 12.39
CA GLY A 231 15.10 5.88 13.81
C GLY A 231 16.34 6.01 14.71
N HIS A 232 17.52 5.59 14.23
CA HIS A 232 18.77 5.70 14.99
C HIS A 232 19.30 7.14 15.03
N PHE A 233 19.27 7.84 13.90
CA PHE A 233 19.69 9.24 13.81
C PHE A 233 18.61 10.23 14.29
N ASN A 234 17.38 9.76 14.47
CA ASN A 234 16.21 10.57 14.84
C ASN A 234 15.94 11.73 13.87
N GLU A 235 16.32 11.54 12.61
CA GLU A 235 16.18 12.51 11.52
C GLU A 235 15.23 11.94 10.47
N SER A 236 14.03 12.53 10.37
CA SER A 236 13.06 12.14 9.32
C SER A 236 13.29 12.95 8.04
N THR A 237 13.69 14.21 8.15
CA THR A 237 13.81 15.13 7.01
C THR A 237 14.83 14.66 5.98
N TRP A 238 16.08 14.39 6.40
CA TRP A 238 17.15 14.01 5.47
C TRP A 238 16.90 12.67 4.80
N HIS A 239 16.42 11.67 5.55
CA HIS A 239 16.11 10.35 4.99
C HIS A 239 14.99 10.41 3.96
N ILE A 240 13.97 11.26 4.16
CA ILE A 240 12.90 11.48 3.18
C ILE A 240 13.44 12.21 1.95
N THR A 241 14.19 13.29 2.15
CA THR A 241 14.74 14.09 1.05
C THR A 241 15.69 13.26 0.18
N ILE A 242 16.62 12.51 0.76
CA ILE A 242 17.54 11.64 0.02
C ILE A 242 16.75 10.58 -0.75
N SER A 243 15.77 9.94 -0.11
CA SER A 243 14.95 8.92 -0.77
C SER A 243 14.16 9.49 -1.95
N LYS A 244 13.65 10.72 -1.84
CA LYS A 244 12.99 11.42 -2.94
C LYS A 244 13.95 11.85 -4.05
N ILE A 245 15.18 12.28 -3.73
CA ILE A 245 16.22 12.54 -4.74
C ILE A 245 16.55 11.27 -5.51
N VAL A 246 16.69 10.13 -4.83
CA VAL A 246 16.92 8.82 -5.46
C VAL A 246 15.75 8.45 -6.37
N ALA A 247 14.51 8.65 -5.93
CA ALA A 247 13.32 8.42 -6.76
C ALA A 247 13.32 9.31 -8.01
N THR A 248 13.57 10.62 -7.86
CA THR A 248 13.65 11.55 -9.00
C THR A 248 14.77 11.17 -9.96
N PHE A 249 15.95 10.79 -9.45
CA PHE A 249 17.05 10.31 -10.28
C PHE A 249 16.66 9.07 -11.09
N GLY A 250 15.99 8.09 -10.47
CA GLY A 250 15.46 6.92 -11.17
C GLY A 250 14.46 7.29 -12.26
N PHE A 251 13.56 8.25 -11.99
CA PHE A 251 12.61 8.72 -12.99
C PHE A 251 13.28 9.43 -14.18
N VAL A 252 14.20 10.36 -13.90
CA VAL A 252 14.96 11.09 -14.93
C VAL A 252 15.79 10.13 -15.78
N LEU A 253 16.47 9.16 -15.14
CA LEU A 253 17.25 8.15 -15.84
C LEU A 253 16.38 7.29 -16.77
N ALA A 254 15.17 6.94 -16.36
CA ALA A 254 14.23 6.18 -17.18
C ALA A 254 13.80 6.95 -18.44
N CYS A 255 13.70 8.29 -18.36
CA CYS A 255 13.37 9.17 -19.49
C CYS A 255 14.59 9.47 -20.39
N ALA A 256 15.80 9.53 -19.83
CA ALA A 256 17.00 9.95 -20.54
C ALA A 256 17.63 8.87 -21.41
N THR A 257 17.26 7.60 -21.25
CA THR A 257 17.90 6.47 -21.94
C THR A 257 16.91 5.51 -22.57
N MET A 258 17.26 5.00 -23.75
CA MET A 258 16.55 3.91 -24.43
C MET A 258 17.23 2.55 -24.22
N ASN A 259 18.37 2.51 -23.52
CA ASN A 259 19.07 1.25 -23.23
C ASN A 259 18.25 0.41 -22.24
N VAL A 260 17.96 -0.83 -22.62
CA VAL A 260 17.12 -1.76 -21.84
C VAL A 260 17.65 -1.96 -20.41
N GLY A 261 18.96 -2.16 -20.25
CA GLY A 261 19.58 -2.38 -18.94
C GLY A 261 19.51 -1.14 -18.05
N ALA A 262 19.78 0.04 -18.62
CA ALA A 262 19.71 1.30 -17.89
C ALA A 262 18.27 1.66 -17.48
N ARG A 263 17.27 1.37 -18.32
CA ARG A 263 15.85 1.54 -18.00
C ARG A 263 15.39 0.61 -16.87
N TYR A 264 15.81 -0.66 -16.90
CA TYR A 264 15.49 -1.59 -15.82
C TYR A 264 16.17 -1.19 -14.50
N PHE A 265 17.43 -0.76 -14.55
CA PHE A 265 18.10 -0.19 -13.38
C PHE A 265 17.36 1.04 -12.82
N ALA A 266 16.91 1.93 -13.70
CA ALA A 266 16.12 3.10 -13.33
C ALA A 266 14.80 2.72 -12.63
N MET A 267 14.11 1.67 -13.09
CA MET A 267 12.91 1.12 -12.44
C MET A 267 13.20 0.59 -11.03
N CYS A 268 14.32 -0.11 -10.83
CA CYS A 268 14.77 -0.55 -9.50
C CYS A 268 15.02 0.63 -8.57
N VAL A 269 15.79 1.62 -9.03
CA VAL A 269 16.16 2.81 -8.24
C VAL A 269 14.93 3.62 -7.84
N PHE A 270 14.00 3.84 -8.77
CA PHE A 270 12.74 4.52 -8.51
C PHE A 270 11.89 3.80 -7.44
N THR A 271 11.79 2.47 -7.53
CA THR A 271 11.02 1.65 -6.58
C THR A 271 11.64 1.71 -5.17
N ILE A 272 12.98 1.70 -5.07
CA ILE A 272 13.70 1.83 -3.80
C ILE A 272 13.44 3.20 -3.15
N GLY A 273 13.51 4.28 -3.92
CA GLY A 273 13.28 5.64 -3.44
C GLY A 273 11.83 5.94 -3.01
N THR A 274 10.88 5.08 -3.37
CA THR A 274 9.46 5.27 -3.01
C THR A 274 9.04 4.45 -1.81
N TYR A 275 9.44 3.17 -1.68
CA TYR A 275 8.93 2.31 -0.60
C TYR A 275 9.48 2.64 0.81
N GLY A 276 10.64 3.30 0.93
CA GLY A 276 11.27 3.63 2.21
C GLY A 276 10.62 4.79 2.99
N VAL A 277 9.81 5.62 2.32
CA VAL A 277 9.37 6.92 2.89
C VAL A 277 8.08 6.81 3.70
N ASN A 278 7.14 5.93 3.33
CA ASN A 278 5.80 5.89 3.93
C ASN A 278 5.84 5.72 5.46
N SER A 279 6.64 4.77 5.95
CA SER A 279 6.77 4.48 7.39
C SER A 279 7.42 5.64 8.16
N ILE A 280 8.41 6.31 7.56
CA ILE A 280 9.13 7.43 8.18
C ILE A 280 8.22 8.66 8.24
N LEU A 281 7.46 8.93 7.17
CA LEU A 281 6.57 10.08 7.11
C LEU A 281 5.43 9.96 8.14
N LEU A 282 4.80 8.79 8.26
CA LEU A 282 3.79 8.54 9.31
C LEU A 282 4.36 8.66 10.72
N ALA A 283 5.60 8.19 10.96
CA ALA A 283 6.28 8.38 12.23
C ALA A 283 6.53 9.87 12.52
N TRP A 284 6.92 10.64 11.50
CA TRP A 284 7.15 12.08 11.62
C TRP A 284 5.86 12.85 11.96
N VAL A 285 4.73 12.53 11.30
CA VAL A 285 3.41 13.07 11.68
C VAL A 285 3.11 12.79 13.15
N GLY A 286 3.33 11.54 13.57
CA GLY A 286 3.06 11.10 14.94
C GLY A 286 3.94 11.78 16.01
N ASN A 287 5.13 12.26 15.65
CA ASN A 287 6.06 12.94 16.55
C ASN A 287 5.81 14.46 16.56
N THR A 288 5.55 15.08 15.41
CA THR A 288 5.36 16.54 15.31
C THR A 288 3.95 16.99 15.69
N CYS A 289 2.92 16.24 15.32
CA CYS A 289 1.52 16.54 15.62
C CYS A 289 1.01 15.81 16.88
N GLY A 290 1.93 15.21 17.65
CA GLY A 290 1.64 14.30 18.76
C GLY A 290 1.38 14.93 20.13
N GLN A 291 1.07 16.23 20.19
CA GLN A 291 0.95 16.98 21.45
C GLN A 291 -0.11 16.40 22.41
N THR A 292 -1.26 16.02 21.87
CA THR A 292 -2.30 15.25 22.57
C THR A 292 -2.53 13.94 21.81
N ARG A 293 -3.03 12.92 22.51
CA ARG A 293 -3.26 11.60 21.91
C ARG A 293 -4.36 11.65 20.86
N GLU A 294 -5.40 12.44 21.12
CA GLU A 294 -6.58 12.63 20.29
C GLU A 294 -6.23 13.40 19.02
N LYS A 295 -5.39 14.45 19.13
CA LYS A 295 -4.83 15.16 17.98
C LYS A 295 -3.91 14.27 17.16
N LYS A 296 -3.03 13.49 17.80
CA LYS A 296 -2.16 12.52 17.10
C LYS A 296 -2.96 11.53 16.26
N ALA A 297 -3.99 10.92 16.87
CA ALA A 297 -4.83 9.95 16.19
C ALA A 297 -5.59 10.59 15.02
N SER A 298 -6.15 11.78 15.22
CA SER A 298 -6.86 12.53 14.18
C SER A 298 -5.94 12.96 13.03
N ALA A 299 -4.74 13.46 13.33
CA ALA A 299 -3.76 13.88 12.33
C ALA A 299 -3.29 12.70 11.46
N LEU A 300 -3.00 11.54 12.06
CA LEU A 300 -2.64 10.33 11.33
C LEU A 300 -3.79 9.82 10.46
N ALA A 301 -5.03 9.87 10.96
CA ALA A 301 -6.21 9.48 10.20
C ALA A 301 -6.43 10.39 8.99
N LEU A 302 -6.37 11.72 9.18
CA LEU A 302 -6.50 12.70 8.10
C LEU A 302 -5.40 12.54 7.04
N ALA A 303 -4.15 12.33 7.47
CA ALA A 303 -3.04 12.08 6.56
C ALA A 303 -3.24 10.79 5.74
N ASN A 304 -3.72 9.71 6.35
CA ASN A 304 -3.90 8.44 5.63
C ASN A 304 -5.12 8.45 4.68
N VAL A 305 -6.22 9.08 5.08
CA VAL A 305 -7.42 9.24 4.23
C VAL A 305 -7.08 10.09 3.01
N SER A 306 -6.45 11.24 3.22
CA SER A 306 -5.99 12.09 2.12
C SER A 306 -5.00 11.36 1.22
N ALA A 307 -4.06 10.59 1.77
CA ALA A 307 -3.17 9.75 1.00
C ALA A 307 -3.95 8.84 0.04
N THR A 308 -4.92 8.10 0.54
CA THR A 308 -5.70 7.12 -0.25
C THR A 308 -6.49 7.79 -1.37
N LEU A 309 -6.97 9.02 -1.19
CA LEU A 309 -7.62 9.80 -2.24
C LEU A 309 -6.71 10.04 -3.46
N SER A 310 -5.39 10.05 -3.30
CA SER A 310 -4.47 10.20 -4.43
C SER A 310 -4.63 9.10 -5.48
N LEU A 311 -5.00 7.90 -5.07
CA LEU A 311 -5.19 6.75 -5.97
C LEU A 311 -6.39 6.91 -6.91
N ILE A 312 -7.29 7.85 -6.64
CA ILE A 312 -8.43 8.16 -7.51
C ILE A 312 -7.95 8.90 -8.77
N TRP A 313 -7.11 9.92 -8.61
CA TRP A 313 -6.71 10.78 -9.72
C TRP A 313 -5.43 10.31 -10.42
N THR A 314 -4.53 9.62 -9.72
CA THR A 314 -3.26 9.12 -10.32
C THR A 314 -3.42 8.32 -11.61
N PRO A 315 -4.41 7.43 -11.81
CA PRO A 315 -4.52 6.67 -13.06
C PRO A 315 -4.81 7.54 -14.28
N TYR A 316 -5.36 8.75 -14.08
CA TYR A 316 -5.64 9.69 -15.16
C TYR A 316 -4.39 10.43 -15.66
N LEU A 317 -3.24 10.32 -14.98
CA LEU A 317 -1.97 10.87 -15.46
C LEU A 317 -1.26 10.01 -16.51
N TRP A 318 -1.73 8.79 -16.73
CA TRP A 318 -1.19 7.88 -17.73
C TRP A 318 -2.22 7.58 -18.82
N PRO A 319 -2.58 8.56 -19.67
CA PRO A 319 -3.46 8.32 -20.80
C PRO A 319 -2.80 7.38 -21.81
N LYS A 320 -3.61 6.57 -22.48
CA LYS A 320 -3.13 5.56 -23.45
C LYS A 320 -2.45 6.18 -24.68
N SER A 321 -2.69 7.47 -24.94
CA SER A 321 -2.07 8.26 -26.02
C SER A 321 -0.55 8.30 -25.91
N ASP A 322 0.00 8.17 -24.70
CA ASP A 322 1.41 8.43 -24.43
C ASP A 322 2.25 7.13 -24.54
N ALA A 323 1.70 6.04 -25.09
CA ALA A 323 2.51 4.86 -25.40
C ALA A 323 3.36 5.11 -26.67
N PRO A 324 4.66 4.72 -26.73
CA PRO A 324 5.39 3.81 -25.85
C PRO A 324 6.24 4.49 -24.76
N ARG A 325 6.32 5.81 -24.76
CA ARG A 325 7.02 6.61 -23.75
C ARG A 325 5.96 7.19 -22.82
N LEU A 326 5.55 6.40 -21.82
CA LEU A 326 4.57 6.80 -20.81
C LEU A 326 5.08 7.98 -19.98
N TYR A 327 5.08 9.17 -20.58
CA TYR A 327 5.39 10.42 -19.93
C TYR A 327 4.25 10.71 -18.95
N CYS A 328 4.59 11.21 -17.77
CA CYS A 328 3.63 11.95 -16.97
C CYS A 328 3.16 13.13 -17.83
N TRP A 329 1.86 13.43 -17.89
CA TRP A 329 1.27 14.50 -18.72
C TRP A 329 2.06 15.82 -18.75
N SER A 330 2.73 16.20 -17.64
CA SER A 330 3.60 17.38 -17.56
C SER A 330 4.86 17.30 -18.44
N VAL A 331 5.46 16.11 -18.60
CA VAL A 331 6.64 15.87 -19.45
C VAL A 331 6.22 15.68 -20.91
N ALA A 332 5.03 15.12 -21.16
CA ALA A 332 4.48 15.02 -22.51
C ALA A 332 4.27 16.40 -23.13
N TYR A 333 3.71 17.35 -22.37
CA TYR A 333 3.47 18.72 -22.84
C TYR A 333 4.77 19.48 -23.15
N GLU A 334 5.82 19.34 -22.32
CA GLU A 334 7.12 19.98 -22.57
C GLU A 334 7.86 19.35 -23.76
N MET A 335 7.69 18.05 -23.99
CA MET A 335 8.31 17.37 -25.13
C MET A 335 7.58 17.64 -26.44
N ASP A 336 6.25 17.72 -26.44
CA ASP A 336 5.47 18.17 -27.62
C ASP A 336 5.76 19.64 -27.92
N ALA A 337 5.88 20.49 -26.90
CA ALA A 337 6.31 21.88 -27.08
C ALA A 337 7.72 21.98 -27.65
N GLY A 338 8.66 21.15 -27.17
CA GLY A 338 10.03 21.11 -27.67
C GLY A 338 10.17 20.52 -29.09
N GLN A 339 9.30 19.59 -29.50
CA GLN A 339 9.26 19.08 -30.87
C GLN A 339 8.63 20.09 -31.84
N ALA A 340 7.58 20.81 -31.43
CA ALA A 340 7.00 21.89 -32.22
C ALA A 340 7.98 23.06 -32.45
N GLU A 341 8.84 23.35 -31.46
CA GLU A 341 9.88 24.38 -31.58
C GLU A 341 11.04 23.94 -32.51
N GLN A 342 11.31 22.63 -32.61
CA GLN A 342 12.30 22.08 -33.56
C GLN A 342 11.79 22.00 -35.00
N GLU A 343 10.50 21.70 -35.21
CA GLU A 343 9.90 21.76 -36.55
C GLU A 343 9.85 23.20 -37.09
N ASP A 344 9.51 24.21 -36.26
CA ASP A 344 9.52 25.64 -36.68
C ASP A 344 10.94 26.18 -36.97
N GLN A 345 11.99 25.57 -36.42
CA GLN A 345 13.38 25.91 -36.76
C GLN A 345 13.89 25.20 -38.02
N THR A 346 13.33 24.05 -38.38
CA THR A 346 13.74 23.29 -39.56
C THR A 346 13.08 23.84 -40.84
N ASP A 347 11.90 24.45 -40.73
CA ASP A 347 11.21 25.14 -41.82
C ASP A 347 11.74 26.56 -42.11
N ARG A 348 12.75 27.02 -41.37
CA ARG A 348 13.43 28.33 -41.56
C ARG A 348 14.80 28.26 -42.25
N PHE A 349 15.16 27.12 -42.86
CA PHE A 349 16.36 26.99 -43.69
C PHE A 349 16.06 26.60 -45.13
#